data_AF-A0A3D4P1F8-F1
#
_entry.id   AF-A0A3D4P1F8-F1
#
_cell.length_a   1.000
_cell.length_b   1.000
_cell.length_c   1.000
_cell.angle_alpha   90.00
_cell.angle_beta   90.00
_cell.angle_gamma   90.00
#
_symmetry.space_group_name_H-M   'P 1'
#
loop_
_entity.id
_entity.type
_entity.pdbx_description
1 polymer ?
#
loop_
_entity_poly.entity_id
_entity_poly.type
_entity_poly.pdbx_seq_one_letter_code
_entity_poly.pdbx_strand_id
1 'polypeptide(L)'
;MKSTIVKALGILAVLGLIGCAGERAKPALTYYHGQTPQEAYFEVISYAPQEIEFKIKVKFASKYMYHLILEDDEPLAEGWYVTILGAEDSYRLIMKAKKGVVFEAGKDYRLCIGNESPEYVARYRNSYQCTVDYGFVLPPK
;
A
#
# COMPACT_ATOMS: atom_id res chain seq x y z
N MET A 1 23.66 70.71 20.59
CA MET A 1 23.94 70.19 21.94
C MET A 1 23.22 68.85 22.10
N LYS A 2 23.93 67.86 22.63
CA LYS A 2 23.52 66.45 22.79
C LYS A 2 22.45 66.31 23.87
N SER A 3 21.51 65.38 23.67
CA SER A 3 20.84 64.68 24.76
C SER A 3 20.56 63.24 24.32
N THR A 4 20.80 62.31 25.22
CA THR A 4 21.01 60.88 24.99
C THR A 4 20.01 60.10 25.84
N ILE A 5 19.40 59.06 25.23
CA ILE A 5 19.03 57.73 25.80
C ILE A 5 17.87 57.77 26.84
N VAL A 6 16.82 56.95 26.75
CA VAL A 6 16.74 55.59 27.32
C VAL A 6 15.36 54.93 27.01
N LYS A 7 15.41 53.74 26.38
CA LYS A 7 14.60 52.49 26.55
C LYS A 7 13.05 52.53 26.53
N ALA A 8 12.46 51.71 25.64
CA ALA A 8 11.70 50.48 25.98
C ALA A 8 10.94 49.99 24.72
N LEU A 9 11.30 48.84 24.13
CA LEU A 9 10.78 47.50 24.43
C LEU A 9 9.29 47.33 24.07
N GLY A 10 8.99 46.52 23.06
CA GLY A 10 7.62 46.15 22.73
C GLY A 10 7.42 45.42 21.40
N ILE A 11 8.32 44.51 21.04
CA ILE A 11 8.11 43.56 19.95
C ILE A 11 6.99 42.61 20.39
N LEU A 12 5.78 42.75 19.85
CA LEU A 12 4.80 41.65 19.84
C LEU A 12 4.87 40.97 18.47
N ALA A 13 5.89 40.13 18.32
CA ALA A 13 5.91 39.10 17.30
C ALA A 13 4.82 38.09 17.67
N VAL A 14 3.67 38.17 16.99
CA VAL A 14 2.68 37.08 16.96
C VAL A 14 3.34 35.94 16.19
N LEU A 15 4.07 35.10 16.93
CA LEU A 15 4.63 33.84 16.44
C LEU A 15 3.46 32.97 16.01
N GLY A 16 3.22 32.91 14.71
CA GLY A 16 2.37 31.91 14.08
C GLY A 16 2.95 30.53 14.41
N LEU A 17 2.34 29.86 15.39
CA LEU A 17 2.48 28.43 15.57
C LEU A 17 1.68 27.75 14.45
N ILE A 18 2.21 27.83 13.23
CA ILE A 18 1.91 26.83 12.21
C ILE A 18 2.66 25.60 12.71
N GLY A 19 2.02 24.85 13.61
CA GLY A 19 2.50 23.53 13.96
C GLY A 19 2.55 22.75 12.66
N CYS A 20 3.75 22.51 12.13
CA CYS A 20 3.99 21.40 11.25
C CYS A 20 3.58 20.17 12.07
N ALA A 21 2.32 19.74 11.91
CA ALA A 21 1.94 18.39 12.27
C ALA A 21 2.78 17.51 11.35
N GLY A 22 4.01 17.21 11.80
CA GLY A 22 4.91 16.34 11.08
C GLY A 22 4.15 15.05 10.88
N GLU A 23 3.89 14.69 9.62
CA GLU A 23 3.38 13.38 9.28
C GLU A 23 4.31 12.38 9.94
N ARG A 24 3.80 11.68 10.95
CA ARG A 24 4.57 10.67 11.65
C ARG A 24 4.91 9.62 10.62
N ALA A 25 6.19 9.47 10.30
CA ALA A 25 6.65 8.48 9.34
C ALA A 25 6.04 7.13 9.72
N LYS A 26 5.29 6.53 8.78
CA LYS A 26 4.69 5.21 9.00
C LYS A 26 5.83 4.23 9.25
N PRO A 27 5.80 3.43 10.33
CA PRO A 27 6.86 2.46 10.57
C PRO A 27 6.91 1.49 9.40
N ALA A 28 8.12 1.21 8.90
CA ALA A 28 8.33 0.24 7.84
C ALA A 28 7.86 -1.13 8.31
N LEU A 29 7.02 -1.78 7.51
CA LEU A 29 6.51 -3.12 7.78
C LEU A 29 7.31 -4.13 6.98
N THR A 30 7.64 -5.26 7.60
CA THR A 30 8.13 -6.44 6.89
C THR A 30 6.93 -7.33 6.52
N TYR A 31 6.82 -7.73 5.25
CA TYR A 31 5.69 -8.52 4.73
C TYR A 31 6.04 -10.00 4.64
N TYR A 32 5.52 -10.78 5.58
CA TYR A 32 5.78 -12.21 5.68
C TYR A 32 4.87 -13.03 4.79
N HIS A 33 5.46 -14.03 4.14
CA HIS A 33 4.77 -14.96 3.26
C HIS A 33 3.65 -15.71 3.98
N GLY A 34 2.51 -15.81 3.31
CA GLY A 34 1.36 -16.60 3.72
C GLY A 34 1.35 -17.97 3.06
N GLN A 35 0.14 -18.48 2.83
CA GLN A 35 -0.03 -19.61 1.91
C GLN A 35 0.38 -19.17 0.50
N THR A 36 1.04 -20.06 -0.23
CA THR A 36 1.36 -19.88 -1.64
C THR A 36 0.55 -20.87 -2.45
N PRO A 37 -0.66 -20.50 -2.91
CA PRO A 37 -1.49 -21.39 -3.72
C PRO A 37 -0.78 -21.77 -5.02
N GLN A 38 -1.20 -22.88 -5.61
CA GLN A 38 -0.68 -23.29 -6.91
C GLN A 38 -0.92 -22.20 -7.95
N GLU A 39 0.00 -22.05 -8.90
CA GLU A 39 -0.07 -21.00 -9.93
C GLU A 39 -1.42 -20.97 -10.67
N ALA A 40 -2.06 -22.12 -10.87
CA ALA A 40 -3.38 -22.22 -11.52
C ALA A 40 -4.52 -21.45 -10.83
N TYR A 41 -4.33 -21.00 -9.58
CA TYR A 41 -5.29 -20.20 -8.82
C TYR A 41 -5.19 -18.70 -9.11
N PHE A 42 -4.12 -18.25 -9.75
CA PHE A 42 -3.87 -16.87 -10.08
C PHE A 42 -3.54 -16.71 -11.55
N GLU A 43 -4.10 -15.70 -12.18
CA GLU A 43 -3.82 -15.38 -13.57
C GLU A 43 -3.78 -13.87 -13.70
N VAL A 44 -2.67 -13.35 -14.25
CA VAL A 44 -2.60 -11.95 -14.69
C VAL A 44 -3.27 -11.88 -16.05
N ILE A 45 -4.45 -11.27 -16.09
CA ILE A 45 -5.30 -11.19 -17.30
C ILE A 45 -4.79 -10.09 -18.22
N SER A 46 -4.47 -8.92 -17.65
CA SER A 46 -3.98 -7.78 -18.39
C SER A 46 -3.18 -6.86 -17.46
N TYR A 47 -2.34 -6.02 -18.04
CA TYR A 47 -1.70 -4.94 -17.29
C TYR A 47 -1.44 -3.70 -18.15
N ALA A 48 -1.51 -2.55 -17.49
CA ALA A 48 -1.11 -1.26 -17.97
C ALA A 48 -0.12 -0.63 -16.97
N PRO A 49 0.61 0.44 -17.34
CA PRO A 49 1.52 1.12 -16.43
C PRO A 49 0.91 1.50 -15.07
N GLN A 50 -0.41 1.67 -14.99
CA GLN A 50 -1.12 2.18 -13.81
C GLN A 50 -2.08 1.16 -13.18
N GLU A 51 -2.25 -0.03 -13.77
CA GLU A 51 -3.13 -1.05 -13.21
C GLU A 51 -2.79 -2.45 -13.68
N ILE A 52 -3.08 -3.44 -12.84
CA ILE A 52 -2.98 -4.86 -13.17
C ILE A 52 -4.34 -5.51 -12.89
N GLU A 53 -4.81 -6.31 -13.84
CA GLU A 53 -6.01 -7.13 -13.70
C GLU A 53 -5.64 -8.58 -13.43
N PHE A 54 -6.25 -9.16 -12.40
CA PHE A 54 -6.11 -10.56 -12.03
C PHE A 54 -7.44 -11.30 -12.13
N LYS A 55 -7.34 -12.59 -12.39
CA LYS A 55 -8.37 -13.58 -12.09
C LYS A 55 -7.87 -14.47 -10.95
N ILE A 56 -8.67 -14.59 -9.90
CA ILE A 56 -8.27 -15.27 -8.65
C ILE A 56 -9.32 -16.32 -8.29
N LYS A 57 -8.89 -17.56 -8.05
CA LYS A 57 -9.74 -18.71 -7.71
C LYS A 57 -9.63 -19.13 -6.24
N VAL A 58 -9.05 -18.29 -5.40
CA VAL A 58 -8.88 -18.59 -3.97
C VAL A 58 -10.17 -18.26 -3.23
N LYS A 59 -10.67 -19.25 -2.47
CA LYS A 59 -11.83 -19.06 -1.59
C LYS A 59 -11.40 -18.58 -0.21
N PHE A 60 -11.85 -17.39 0.16
CA PHE A 60 -11.63 -16.83 1.49
C PHE A 60 -12.87 -17.01 2.38
N ALA A 61 -12.65 -17.10 3.69
CA ALA A 61 -13.74 -17.11 4.67
C ALA A 61 -14.44 -15.75 4.78
N SER A 62 -13.68 -14.66 4.59
CA SER A 62 -14.20 -13.29 4.55
C SER A 62 -14.72 -12.93 3.16
N LYS A 63 -15.75 -12.07 3.13
CA LYS A 63 -16.28 -11.45 1.90
C LYS A 63 -15.33 -10.40 1.32
N TYR A 64 -14.56 -9.74 2.18
CA TYR A 64 -13.61 -8.70 1.80
C TYR A 64 -12.23 -9.03 2.36
N MET A 65 -11.21 -8.87 1.53
CA MET A 65 -9.81 -9.01 1.91
C MET A 65 -9.02 -7.80 1.43
N TYR A 66 -7.95 -7.48 2.14
CA TYR A 66 -7.04 -6.41 1.75
C TYR A 66 -5.99 -6.98 0.80
N HIS A 67 -5.88 -6.39 -0.39
CA HIS A 67 -4.92 -6.84 -1.41
C HIS A 67 -3.82 -5.80 -1.53
N LEU A 68 -2.59 -6.26 -1.70
CA LEU A 68 -1.41 -5.45 -1.94
C LEU A 68 -0.60 -6.03 -3.09
N ILE A 69 -0.11 -5.16 -3.97
CA ILE A 69 0.97 -5.49 -4.89
C ILE A 69 2.26 -4.93 -4.29
N LEU A 70 3.22 -5.80 -4.04
CA LEU A 70 4.52 -5.47 -3.45
C LEU A 70 5.62 -5.63 -4.49
N GLU A 71 6.60 -4.72 -4.44
CA GLU A 71 7.97 -4.94 -4.93
C GLU A 71 8.84 -5.01 -3.67
N ASP A 72 9.42 -6.18 -3.40
CA ASP A 72 9.99 -6.52 -2.09
C ASP A 72 9.01 -6.33 -0.92
N ASP A 73 9.24 -5.30 -0.09
CA ASP A 73 8.40 -4.88 1.05
C ASP A 73 7.70 -3.53 0.80
N GLU A 74 7.80 -2.96 -0.41
CA GLU A 74 7.17 -1.69 -0.75
C GLU A 74 5.79 -1.92 -1.41
N PRO A 75 4.68 -1.45 -0.81
CA PRO A 75 3.37 -1.62 -1.40
C PRO A 75 3.11 -0.60 -2.51
N LEU A 76 3.12 -1.09 -3.75
CA LEU A 76 2.93 -0.34 -4.98
C LEU A 76 1.45 -0.08 -5.31
N ALA A 77 0.56 -0.97 -4.88
CA ALA A 77 -0.89 -0.82 -4.98
C ALA A 77 -1.55 -1.49 -3.77
N GLU A 78 -2.67 -0.96 -3.28
CA GLU A 78 -3.35 -1.52 -2.13
C GLU A 78 -4.85 -1.17 -2.07
N GLY A 79 -5.67 -2.04 -1.48
CA GLY A 79 -7.09 -1.75 -1.27
C GLY A 79 -7.92 -2.90 -0.72
N TRP A 80 -9.14 -2.58 -0.29
CA TRP A 80 -10.17 -3.55 0.10
C TRP A 80 -10.97 -4.00 -1.12
N TYR A 81 -11.07 -5.31 -1.32
CA TYR A 81 -11.78 -5.89 -2.47
C TYR A 81 -12.70 -7.02 -2.05
N VAL A 82 -13.78 -7.21 -2.81
CA VAL A 82 -14.70 -8.34 -2.66
C VAL A 82 -14.02 -9.61 -3.17
N THR A 83 -14.09 -10.69 -2.40
CA THR A 83 -13.45 -11.99 -2.71
C THR A 83 -14.46 -13.12 -2.91
N ILE A 84 -15.72 -12.78 -3.22
CA ILE A 84 -16.76 -13.76 -3.53
C ILE A 84 -16.52 -14.31 -4.94
N LEU A 85 -16.39 -15.63 -5.05
CA LEU A 85 -16.27 -16.32 -6.33
C LEU A 85 -17.57 -16.19 -7.14
N GLY A 86 -17.44 -15.84 -8.41
CA GLY A 86 -18.54 -15.79 -9.38
C GLY A 86 -18.80 -17.15 -10.02
N ALA A 87 -19.54 -17.14 -11.14
CA ALA A 87 -19.93 -18.34 -11.88
C ALA A 87 -18.75 -19.17 -12.42
N GLU A 88 -17.59 -18.54 -12.65
CA GLU A 88 -16.36 -19.19 -13.11
C GLU A 88 -15.47 -19.67 -11.96
N ASP A 89 -16.00 -19.81 -10.75
CA ASP A 89 -15.27 -20.16 -9.51
C ASP A 89 -14.03 -19.25 -9.28
N SER A 90 -14.18 -17.98 -9.68
CA SER A 90 -13.14 -16.95 -9.60
C SER A 90 -13.76 -15.58 -9.39
N TYR A 91 -12.95 -14.64 -8.91
CA TYR A 91 -13.25 -13.21 -8.92
C TYR A 91 -12.22 -12.46 -9.76
N ARG A 92 -12.66 -11.33 -10.32
CA ARG A 92 -11.78 -10.38 -11.01
C ARG A 92 -11.34 -9.28 -10.06
N LEU A 93 -10.06 -8.95 -10.12
CA LEU A 93 -9.43 -7.92 -9.29
C LEU A 93 -8.69 -6.95 -10.21
N ILE A 94 -9.01 -5.66 -10.14
CA ILE A 94 -8.26 -4.61 -10.81
C ILE A 94 -7.60 -3.75 -9.74
N MET A 95 -6.28 -3.77 -9.68
CA MET A 95 -5.50 -2.99 -8.72
C MET A 95 -4.81 -1.84 -9.42
N LYS A 96 -4.96 -0.64 -8.85
CA LYS A 96 -4.36 0.58 -9.39
C LYS A 96 -3.09 0.93 -8.63
N ALA A 97 -2.06 1.30 -9.37
CA ALA A 97 -0.81 1.79 -8.82
C ALA A 97 -1.06 3.03 -7.93
N LYS A 98 -0.27 3.15 -6.86
CA LYS A 98 -0.19 4.38 -6.07
C LYS A 98 0.36 5.52 -6.95
N LYS A 99 0.08 6.75 -6.53
CA LYS A 99 0.53 7.94 -7.26
C LYS A 99 2.05 7.92 -7.46
N GLY A 100 2.49 8.04 -8.71
CA GLY A 100 3.91 8.09 -9.07
C GLY A 100 4.56 6.72 -9.27
N VAL A 101 3.82 5.62 -9.03
CA VAL A 101 4.28 4.25 -9.30
C VAL A 101 3.88 3.85 -10.72
N VAL A 102 4.74 3.08 -11.38
CA VAL A 102 4.50 2.47 -12.69
C VAL A 102 4.84 0.98 -12.61
N PHE A 103 3.95 0.14 -13.12
CA PHE A 103 4.24 -1.28 -13.29
C PHE A 103 5.05 -1.52 -14.56
N GLU A 104 6.09 -2.35 -14.46
CA GLU A 104 7.07 -2.61 -15.51
C GLU A 104 7.13 -4.10 -15.87
N ALA A 105 7.32 -4.40 -17.14
CA ALA A 105 7.48 -5.78 -17.61
C ALA A 105 8.80 -6.38 -17.11
N GLY A 106 8.82 -7.70 -16.87
CA GLY A 106 10.01 -8.45 -16.49
C GLY A 106 10.45 -8.27 -15.03
N LYS A 107 9.74 -7.46 -14.24
CA LYS A 107 9.96 -7.33 -12.80
C LYS A 107 9.17 -8.37 -12.01
N ASP A 108 9.77 -8.82 -10.91
CA ASP A 108 9.13 -9.67 -9.92
C ASP A 108 8.24 -8.82 -8.99
N TYR A 109 7.00 -9.25 -8.84
CA TYR A 109 6.02 -8.66 -7.94
C TYR A 109 5.40 -9.73 -7.07
N ARG A 110 4.79 -9.32 -5.96
CA ARG A 110 4.01 -10.19 -5.08
C ARG A 110 2.61 -9.64 -4.88
N LEU A 111 1.61 -10.49 -5.07
CA LEU A 111 0.24 -10.24 -4.65
C LEU A 111 0.05 -10.80 -3.24
N CYS A 112 0.14 -9.92 -2.24
CA CYS A 112 -0.15 -10.24 -0.84
C CYS A 112 -1.64 -9.98 -0.57
N ILE A 113 -2.34 -10.94 0.01
CA ILE A 113 -3.74 -10.81 0.42
C ILE A 113 -3.81 -11.07 1.91
N GLY A 114 -4.25 -10.07 2.67
CA GLY A 114 -4.33 -10.12 4.13
C GLY A 114 -5.68 -9.67 4.68
N ASN A 115 -5.84 -9.84 5.99
CA ASN A 115 -7.10 -9.56 6.69
C ASN A 115 -7.26 -8.09 7.09
N GLU A 116 -6.21 -7.28 7.01
CA GLU A 116 -6.18 -5.90 7.53
C GLU A 116 -5.36 -4.98 6.62
N SER A 117 -5.48 -3.66 6.76
CA SER A 117 -4.60 -2.72 6.05
C SER A 117 -3.23 -2.59 6.73
N PRO A 118 -2.14 -2.33 5.96
CA PRO A 118 -0.83 -1.99 6.52
C PRO A 118 -0.89 -0.85 7.52
N GLU A 119 -1.69 0.18 7.23
CA GLU A 119 -1.83 1.33 8.12
C GLU A 119 -2.36 0.93 9.50
N TYR A 120 -3.33 0.02 9.55
CA TYR A 120 -3.86 -0.46 10.82
C TYR A 120 -2.83 -1.32 11.55
N VAL A 121 -2.21 -2.27 10.85
CA VAL A 121 -1.21 -3.19 11.43
C VAL A 121 0.00 -2.43 11.99
N ALA A 122 0.48 -1.43 11.27
CA ALA A 122 1.61 -0.57 11.63
C ALA A 122 1.42 0.18 12.97
N ARG A 123 0.18 0.32 13.47
CA ARG A 123 -0.09 0.94 14.79
C ARG A 123 0.31 0.04 15.95
N TYR A 124 0.36 -1.26 15.73
CA TYR A 124 0.53 -2.26 16.79
C TYR A 124 1.72 -3.19 16.57
N ARG A 125 2.19 -3.33 15.33
CA ARG A 125 3.23 -4.29 14.93
C ARG A 125 4.12 -3.68 13.84
N ASN A 126 5.31 -4.25 13.69
CA ASN A 126 6.24 -3.98 12.60
C ASN A 126 6.24 -5.08 11.51
N SER A 127 5.33 -6.05 11.62
CA SER A 127 5.22 -7.19 10.71
C SER A 127 3.81 -7.30 10.17
N TYR A 128 3.67 -7.44 8.85
CA TYR A 128 2.42 -7.73 8.17
C TYR A 128 2.43 -9.19 7.72
N GLN A 129 1.36 -9.93 8.04
CA GLN A 129 1.24 -11.33 7.64
C GLN A 129 0.27 -11.45 6.46
N CYS A 130 0.79 -11.88 5.30
CA CYS A 130 -0.07 -12.27 4.19
C CYS A 130 -0.83 -13.55 4.57
N THR A 131 -2.13 -13.60 4.28
CA THR A 131 -2.91 -14.85 4.30
C THR A 131 -2.55 -15.67 3.07
N VAL A 132 -2.48 -15.01 1.92
CA VAL A 132 -2.02 -15.57 0.65
C VAL A 132 -0.93 -14.66 0.08
N ASP A 133 0.11 -15.27 -0.47
CA ASP A 133 1.22 -14.57 -1.10
C ASP A 133 1.59 -15.27 -2.41
N TYR A 134 1.38 -14.57 -3.52
CA TYR A 134 1.60 -15.07 -4.87
C TYR A 134 2.64 -14.21 -5.59
N GLY A 135 3.79 -14.80 -5.91
CA GLY A 135 4.82 -14.16 -6.75
C GLY A 135 4.46 -14.26 -8.23
N PHE A 136 4.68 -13.16 -8.98
CA PHE A 136 4.42 -13.12 -10.42
C PHE A 136 5.36 -12.14 -11.14
N VAL A 137 5.55 -12.39 -12.44
CA VAL A 137 6.28 -11.49 -13.34
C VAL A 137 5.33 -10.99 -14.42
N LEU A 138 5.37 -9.69 -14.71
CA LEU A 138 4.61 -9.15 -15.84
C LEU A 138 5.29 -9.54 -17.16
N PRO A 139 4.56 -10.14 -18.11
CA PRO A 139 5.16 -10.59 -19.37
C PRO A 139 5.61 -9.40 -20.22
N PRO A 140 6.65 -9.56 -21.06
CA PRO A 140 7.01 -8.54 -22.04
C PRO A 140 5.83 -8.25 -22.99
N LYS A 141 5.71 -6.99 -23.42
CA LYS A 141 4.71 -6.57 -24.42
C LYS A 141 5.18 -6.87 -25.84
#